data_AF-A0A0D0CKQ8-F1
#
_entry.id   AF-A0A0D0CKQ8-F1
#
_cell.length_a   1.000
_cell.length_b   1.000
_cell.length_c   1.000
_cell.angle_alpha   90.00
_cell.angle_beta   90.00
_cell.angle_gamma   90.00
#
_symmetry.space_group_name_H-M   'P 1'
#
loop_
_entity.id
_entity.type
_entity.pdbx_description
1 polymer ?
#
loop_
_entity_poly.entity_id
_entity_poly.type
_entity_poly.pdbx_seq_one_letter_code
_entity_poly.pdbx_strand_id
1 'polypeptide(L)'
;FFDQCIGTVDGTHIHMFVPAEQQLHMHNCKGFLSQNCLFICNFKFSFIYALCGWDGSMADAALWTDACTIDLQIPEGHYLLANAGFGTCDMLLVPYWGVQYHLKEWWQANAKPQNKEELFNLCHSALHNVIK
;
A
#
# COMPACT_ATOMS: atom_id res chain seq x y z
N PHE A 1 15.84 -0.15 10.46
CA PHE A 1 14.40 -0.46 10.53
C PHE A 1 14.00 -1.52 9.52
N PHE A 2 14.46 -1.44 8.26
CA PHE A 2 13.89 -2.24 7.17
C PHE A 2 14.86 -3.26 6.55
N ASP A 3 15.62 -3.98 7.38
CA ASP A 3 16.46 -5.07 6.87
C ASP A 3 15.57 -6.19 6.31
N GLN A 4 15.99 -6.83 5.23
CA GLN A 4 15.22 -7.84 4.46
C GLN A 4 13.93 -7.33 3.74
N CYS A 5 13.67 -6.02 3.75
CA CYS A 5 12.57 -5.46 2.97
C CYS A 5 12.93 -5.46 1.47
N ILE A 6 12.07 -6.02 0.61
CA ILE A 6 12.34 -6.14 -0.84
C ILE A 6 11.64 -5.06 -1.67
N GLY A 7 10.66 -4.37 -1.09
CA GLY A 7 9.92 -3.33 -1.77
C GLY A 7 8.71 -2.84 -0.98
N THR A 8 7.85 -2.12 -1.67
CA THR A 8 6.60 -1.55 -1.16
C THR A 8 5.44 -2.16 -1.93
N VAL A 9 4.29 -2.30 -1.27
CA VAL A 9 3.03 -2.71 -1.88
C VAL A 9 1.98 -1.63 -1.66
N ASP A 10 1.17 -1.35 -2.67
CA ASP A 10 0.02 -0.47 -2.53
C ASP A 10 -1.13 -0.85 -3.47
N GLY A 11 -2.35 -0.54 -3.03
CA GLY A 11 -3.54 -0.57 -3.86
C GLY A 11 -3.66 0.75 -4.65
N THR A 12 -3.89 0.65 -5.95
CA THR A 12 -4.00 1.79 -6.86
C THR A 12 -5.29 1.69 -7.66
N HIS A 13 -6.16 2.70 -7.50
CA HIS A 13 -7.38 2.79 -8.28
C HIS A 13 -7.11 3.38 -9.66
N ILE A 14 -7.33 2.59 -10.70
CA ILE A 14 -7.25 3.03 -12.10
C ILE A 14 -8.67 3.35 -12.57
N HIS A 15 -8.88 4.57 -13.06
CA HIS A 15 -10.17 4.97 -13.63
C HIS A 15 -10.59 4.05 -14.77
N MET A 16 -11.87 3.71 -14.81
CA MET A 16 -12.43 2.88 -15.86
C MET A 16 -13.76 3.42 -16.35
N PHE A 17 -14.10 3.06 -17.60
CA PHE A 17 -15.40 3.33 -18.20
C PHE A 17 -16.05 1.99 -18.51
N VAL A 18 -17.16 1.70 -17.84
CA VAL A 18 -17.95 0.48 -18.06
C VAL A 18 -19.43 0.81 -18.24
N PRO A 19 -20.19 -0.04 -18.97
CA PRO A 19 -21.63 0.10 -19.09
C PRO A 19 -22.32 0.12 -17.72
N ALA A 20 -23.46 0.82 -17.62
CA ALA A 20 -24.18 1.02 -16.35
C ALA A 20 -24.48 -0.28 -15.60
N GLU A 21 -24.73 -1.37 -16.32
CA GLU A 21 -25.02 -2.69 -15.76
C GLU A 21 -23.86 -3.28 -14.94
N GLN A 22 -22.62 -2.88 -15.22
CA GLN A 22 -21.41 -3.37 -14.57
C GLN A 22 -20.84 -2.39 -13.53
N GLN A 23 -21.49 -1.23 -13.34
CA GLN A 23 -20.96 -0.16 -12.47
C GLN A 23 -21.11 -0.45 -10.98
N LEU A 24 -22.05 -1.30 -10.57
CA LEU A 24 -22.45 -1.47 -9.17
C LEU A 24 -21.25 -1.74 -8.22
N HIS A 25 -20.33 -2.60 -8.62
CA HIS A 25 -19.17 -3.01 -7.80
C HIS A 25 -17.89 -2.18 -8.07
N MET A 26 -17.91 -1.36 -9.13
CA MET A 26 -16.75 -0.61 -9.61
C MET A 26 -16.61 0.77 -8.94
N HIS A 27 -17.60 1.18 -8.15
CA HIS A 27 -17.50 2.40 -7.35
C HIS A 27 -16.54 2.19 -6.18
N ASN A 28 -15.51 3.02 -6.12
CA ASN A 28 -14.66 3.07 -4.94
C ASN A 28 -15.27 3.95 -3.83
N CYS A 29 -14.60 3.98 -2.68
CA CYS A 29 -14.98 4.81 -1.53
C CYS A 29 -15.00 6.32 -1.82
N LYS A 30 -14.40 6.77 -2.93
CA LYS A 30 -14.40 8.17 -3.39
C LYS A 30 -15.53 8.48 -4.38
N GLY A 31 -16.39 7.50 -4.69
CA GLY A 31 -17.57 7.65 -5.52
C GLY A 31 -17.33 7.57 -7.03
N PHE A 32 -16.10 7.31 -7.49
CA PHE A 32 -15.81 7.16 -8.93
C PHE A 32 -15.61 5.70 -9.34
N LEU A 33 -15.84 5.44 -10.63
CA LEU A 33 -15.63 4.13 -11.23
C LEU A 33 -14.15 3.85 -11.42
N SER A 34 -13.68 2.77 -10.83
CA SER A 34 -12.29 2.32 -10.93
C SER A 34 -12.19 0.82 -10.81
N GLN A 35 -11.13 0.26 -11.37
CA GLN A 35 -10.61 -1.04 -10.96
C GLN A 35 -9.54 -0.80 -9.90
N ASN A 36 -9.51 -1.64 -8.87
CA ASN A 36 -8.41 -1.66 -7.92
C ASN A 36 -7.30 -2.57 -8.47
N CYS A 37 -6.06 -2.10 -8.39
CA CYS A 37 -4.88 -2.80 -8.84
C CYS A 37 -3.85 -2.84 -7.70
N LEU A 38 -3.29 -4.01 -7.41
CA LEU A 38 -2.20 -4.17 -6.47
C LEU A 38 -0.87 -4.09 -7.20
N PHE A 39 0.01 -3.20 -6.77
CA PHE A 39 1.37 -3.10 -7.31
C PHE A 39 2.41 -3.32 -6.22
N ILE A 40 3.48 -4.03 -6.58
CA ILE A 40 4.68 -4.13 -5.75
C ILE A 40 5.84 -3.52 -6.51
N CYS A 41 6.54 -2.60 -5.86
CA CYS A 41 7.67 -1.88 -6.43
C CYS A 41 8.91 -2.08 -5.57
N ASN A 42 10.03 -2.39 -6.19
CA ASN A 42 11.31 -2.45 -5.48
C ASN A 42 11.89 -1.04 -5.27
N PHE A 43 12.93 -0.93 -4.45
CA PHE A 43 13.60 0.35 -4.17
C PHE A 43 14.42 0.92 -5.37
N LYS A 44 14.38 0.25 -6.53
CA LYS A 44 14.89 0.78 -7.81
C LYS A 44 13.76 1.34 -8.69
N PHE A 45 12.57 1.59 -8.12
CA PHE A 45 11.40 2.10 -8.82
C PHE A 45 10.92 1.20 -9.98
N SER A 46 11.16 -0.11 -9.87
CA SER A 46 10.68 -1.10 -10.84
C SER A 46 9.54 -1.90 -10.25
N PHE A 47 8.43 -2.00 -10.98
CA PHE A 47 7.36 -2.94 -10.65
C PHE A 47 7.87 -4.37 -10.75
N ILE A 48 7.78 -5.10 -9.65
CA ILE A 48 8.14 -6.52 -9.58
C ILE A 48 6.91 -7.43 -9.54
N TYR A 49 5.73 -6.85 -9.31
CA TYR A 49 4.45 -7.55 -9.35
C TYR A 49 3.32 -6.56 -9.63
N ALA A 50 2.31 -7.03 -10.36
CA ALA A 50 1.10 -6.28 -10.65
C ALA A 50 -0.09 -7.25 -10.72
N LEU A 51 -1.16 -6.93 -10.00
CA LEU A 51 -2.44 -7.61 -10.06
C LEU A 51 -3.52 -6.58 -10.37
N CYS A 52 -4.26 -6.74 -11.46
CA CYS A 52 -5.20 -5.73 -11.95
C CYS A 52 -6.54 -6.37 -12.32
N GLY A 53 -7.63 -5.58 -12.25
CA GLY A 53 -8.95 -5.99 -12.69
C GLY A 53 -9.92 -6.36 -11.57
N TRP A 54 -9.60 -6.02 -10.33
CA TRP A 54 -10.51 -6.20 -9.20
C TRP A 54 -11.43 -5.00 -9.04
N ASP A 55 -12.59 -5.26 -8.42
CA ASP A 55 -13.61 -4.27 -8.14
C ASP A 55 -13.03 -3.05 -7.42
N GLY A 56 -13.40 -1.85 -7.88
CA GLY A 56 -12.98 -0.60 -7.23
C GLY A 56 -13.45 -0.46 -5.78
N SER A 57 -14.46 -1.22 -5.36
CA SER A 57 -14.94 -1.26 -3.98
C SER A 57 -14.11 -2.17 -3.05
N MET A 58 -13.23 -3.00 -3.62
CA MET A 58 -12.53 -4.02 -2.87
C MET A 58 -11.39 -3.43 -2.03
N ALA A 59 -11.30 -3.87 -0.77
CA ALA A 59 -10.27 -3.45 0.16
C ALA A 59 -8.89 -4.02 -0.21
N ASP A 60 -7.85 -3.24 0.04
CA ASP A 60 -6.46 -3.60 -0.26
C ASP A 60 -6.01 -4.92 0.40
N ALA A 61 -6.43 -5.16 1.64
CA ALA A 61 -6.18 -6.43 2.34
C ALA A 61 -6.77 -7.65 1.61
N ALA A 62 -7.92 -7.47 0.94
CA ALA A 62 -8.54 -8.53 0.15
C ALA A 62 -7.76 -8.74 -1.17
N LEU A 63 -7.33 -7.66 -1.84
CA LEU A 63 -6.46 -7.77 -3.02
C LEU A 63 -5.14 -8.47 -2.71
N TRP A 64 -4.56 -8.19 -1.55
CA TRP A 64 -3.38 -8.90 -1.06
C TRP A 64 -3.62 -10.40 -0.92
N THR A 65 -4.76 -10.78 -0.32
CA THR A 65 -5.12 -12.20 -0.14
C THR A 65 -5.27 -12.91 -1.48
N ASP A 66 -5.92 -12.25 -2.45
CA ASP A 66 -6.08 -12.79 -3.80
C ASP A 66 -4.72 -12.90 -4.51
N ALA A 67 -3.85 -11.89 -4.39
CA ALA A 67 -2.49 -11.95 -4.94
C ALA A 67 -1.71 -13.16 -4.44
N CYS A 68 -1.69 -13.39 -3.12
CA CYS A 68 -1.04 -14.56 -2.52
C CYS A 68 -1.65 -15.89 -2.97
N THR A 69 -2.96 -15.91 -3.26
CA THR A 69 -3.68 -17.11 -3.70
C THR A 69 -3.37 -17.45 -5.16
N ILE A 70 -3.16 -16.44 -5.99
CA ILE A 70 -2.92 -16.61 -7.43
C ILE A 70 -1.48 -17.04 -7.68
N ASP A 71 -0.52 -16.16 -7.43
CA ASP A 71 0.88 -16.38 -7.81
C ASP A 71 1.90 -15.51 -7.06
N LEU A 72 1.47 -14.60 -6.17
CA LEU A 72 2.40 -13.79 -5.39
C LEU A 72 3.11 -14.65 -4.35
N GLN A 73 4.44 -14.73 -4.47
CA GLN A 73 5.31 -15.44 -3.53
C GLN A 73 6.35 -14.47 -2.97
N ILE A 74 6.38 -14.32 -1.65
CA ILE A 74 7.42 -13.57 -0.95
C ILE A 74 8.49 -14.55 -0.49
N PRO A 75 9.77 -14.35 -0.82
CA PRO A 75 10.85 -15.20 -0.36
C PRO A 75 10.89 -15.29 1.17
N GLU A 76 11.23 -16.47 1.70
CA GLU A 76 11.34 -16.68 3.14
C GLU A 76 12.31 -15.66 3.77
N GLY A 77 11.93 -15.11 4.92
CA GLY A 77 12.71 -14.10 5.63
C GLY A 77 12.61 -12.67 5.05
N HIS A 78 11.84 -12.47 3.97
CA HIS A 78 11.64 -11.16 3.35
C HIS A 78 10.21 -10.65 3.53
N TYR A 79 10.02 -9.34 3.41
CA TYR A 79 8.70 -8.70 3.52
C TYR A 79 8.62 -7.42 2.68
N LEU A 80 7.40 -6.88 2.58
CA LEU A 80 7.07 -5.64 1.89
C LEU A 80 6.57 -4.58 2.88
N LEU A 81 6.81 -3.31 2.57
CA LEU A 81 6.13 -2.21 3.25
C LEU A 81 4.73 -2.02 2.69
N ALA A 82 3.73 -1.98 3.56
CA ALA A 82 2.34 -1.76 3.17
C ALA A 82 1.73 -0.59 3.94
N ASN A 83 0.66 -0.03 3.38
CA ASN A 83 -0.18 0.94 4.09
C ASN A 83 -0.99 0.27 5.21
N ALA A 84 -1.48 1.06 6.16
CA ALA A 84 -2.26 0.55 7.29
C ALA A 84 -3.55 -0.20 6.89
N GLY A 85 -4.03 -0.04 5.65
CA GLY A 85 -5.21 -0.72 5.12
C GLY A 85 -5.02 -2.21 4.84
N PHE A 86 -3.78 -2.72 4.83
CA PHE A 86 -3.49 -4.13 4.54
C PHE A 86 -3.51 -5.04 5.78
N GLY A 87 -3.28 -4.47 6.98
CA GLY A 87 -3.03 -5.24 8.20
C GLY A 87 -1.62 -5.85 8.26
N THR A 88 -1.21 -6.26 9.45
CA THR A 88 0.12 -6.83 9.70
C THR A 88 0.13 -8.34 9.46
N CYS A 89 1.14 -8.85 8.76
CA CYS A 89 1.44 -10.29 8.68
C CYS A 89 2.95 -10.50 8.49
N ASP A 90 3.42 -11.74 8.48
CA ASP A 90 4.87 -12.03 8.35
C ASP A 90 5.49 -11.49 7.04
N MET A 91 4.66 -11.29 6.02
CA MET A 91 5.05 -10.79 4.70
C MET A 91 4.86 -9.27 4.54
N LEU A 92 4.13 -8.62 5.44
CA LEU A 92 3.77 -7.20 5.34
C LEU A 92 4.08 -6.43 6.63
N LEU A 93 4.85 -5.35 6.46
CA LEU A 93 5.15 -4.41 7.53
C LEU A 93 4.38 -3.09 7.32
N VAL A 94 3.43 -2.84 8.23
CA VAL A 94 2.58 -1.65 8.25
C VAL A 94 3.08 -0.61 9.28
N PRO A 95 2.73 0.68 9.14
CA PRO A 95 3.09 1.68 10.13
C PRO A 95 2.39 1.43 11.48
N TYR A 96 2.96 1.95 12.56
CA TYR A 96 2.32 1.93 13.88
C TYR A 96 1.01 2.70 13.83
N TRP A 97 -0.08 2.04 14.23
CA TRP A 97 -1.42 2.60 14.23
C TRP A 97 -1.58 3.65 15.35
N GLY A 98 -2.27 4.74 15.07
CA GLY A 98 -2.49 5.82 16.04
C GLY A 98 -1.25 6.69 16.33
N VAL A 99 -0.09 6.38 15.74
CA VAL A 99 1.13 7.19 15.85
C VAL A 99 1.20 8.13 14.65
N GLN A 100 0.87 9.40 14.89
CA GLN A 100 0.88 10.40 13.83
C GLN A 100 2.31 10.67 13.34
N TYR A 101 2.46 10.62 12.02
CA TYR A 101 3.54 11.28 11.32
C TYR A 101 2.87 12.23 10.32
N HIS A 102 2.96 13.54 10.54
CA HIS A 102 2.36 14.52 9.62
C HIS A 102 3.47 15.18 8.81
N LEU A 103 3.83 14.58 7.67
CA LEU A 103 4.81 15.14 6.72
C LEU A 103 4.56 16.62 6.41
N LYS A 104 3.27 17.03 6.35
CA LYS A 104 2.86 18.41 6.06
C LYS A 104 3.11 19.38 7.22
N GLU A 105 2.92 18.93 8.45
CA GLU A 105 3.18 19.73 9.66
C GLU A 105 4.69 19.79 9.98
N TRP A 106 5.43 18.74 9.65
CA TRP A 106 6.86 18.63 9.92
C TRP A 106 7.73 19.52 9.02
N TRP A 107 7.40 19.62 7.73
CA TRP A 107 8.06 20.56 6.83
C TRP A 107 7.83 22.03 7.26
N GLN A 108 6.69 22.32 7.89
CA GLN A 108 6.35 23.66 8.37
C GLN A 108 6.90 23.95 9.78
N ALA A 109 7.04 22.95 10.64
CA ALA A 109 7.38 23.11 12.06
C ALA A 109 8.82 22.71 12.44
N ASN A 110 9.62 22.15 11.53
CA ASN A 110 10.96 21.63 11.82
C ASN A 110 10.98 20.64 13.02
N ALA A 111 9.85 20.00 13.28
CA ALA A 111 9.67 19.07 14.37
C ALA A 111 10.53 17.83 14.13
N LYS A 112 11.09 17.25 15.19
CA LYS A 112 11.87 16.01 15.15
C LYS A 112 11.07 14.88 15.81
N PRO A 113 11.35 13.61 15.46
CA PRO A 113 10.63 12.48 16.05
C PRO A 113 10.90 12.47 17.54
N GLN A 114 9.85 12.41 18.34
CA GLN A 114 9.93 12.40 19.79
C GLN A 114 10.19 11.00 20.33
N ASN A 115 9.77 9.98 19.58
CA ASN A 115 9.90 8.58 19.98
C ASN A 115 10.27 7.67 18.79
N LYS A 116 10.55 6.40 19.11
CA LYS A 116 10.98 5.40 18.13
C LYS A 116 9.89 5.04 17.13
N GLU A 117 8.61 5.12 17.52
CA GLU A 117 7.46 4.79 16.68
C GLU A 117 7.21 5.89 15.64
N GLU A 118 7.33 7.17 16.03
CA GLU A 118 7.31 8.31 15.11
C GLU A 118 8.46 8.25 14.11
N LEU A 119 9.68 7.94 14.58
CA LEU A 119 10.83 7.78 13.70
C LEU A 119 10.62 6.61 12.72
N PHE A 120 10.07 5.49 13.20
CA PHE A 120 9.73 4.35 12.35
C PHE A 120 8.69 4.75 11.29
N ASN A 121 7.58 5.37 11.68
CA ASN A 121 6.52 5.79 10.78
C ASN A 121 7.00 6.83 9.74
N LEU A 122 7.89 7.75 10.15
CA LEU A 122 8.54 8.68 9.24
C LEU A 122 9.38 7.96 8.19
N CYS A 123 10.25 7.04 8.61
CA CYS A 123 11.09 6.28 7.68
C CYS A 123 10.25 5.33 6.81
N HIS A 124 9.20 4.71 7.36
CA HIS A 124 8.24 3.86 6.66
C HIS A 124 7.58 4.65 5.53
N SER A 125 7.01 5.81 5.83
CA SER A 125 6.37 6.66 4.83
C SER A 125 7.33 7.15 3.75
N ALA A 126 8.55 7.55 4.12
CA ALA A 126 9.56 7.98 3.16
C ALA A 126 9.88 6.88 2.13
N LEU A 127 9.94 5.62 2.57
CA LEU A 127 10.18 4.48 1.68
C LEU A 127 8.93 4.06 0.91
N HIS A 128 7.75 4.13 1.52
CA HIS A 128 6.48 3.74 0.88
C HIS A 128 6.08 4.64 -0.31
N ASN A 129 6.49 5.92 -0.30
CA ASN A 129 6.26 6.90 -1.37
C ASN A 129 6.84 6.55 -2.76
N VAL A 130 7.46 5.39 -2.93
CA VAL A 130 7.96 4.86 -4.21
C VAL A 130 6.79 4.48 -5.16
N ILE A 131 5.61 4.18 -4.62
CA ILE A 131 4.38 3.92 -5.40
C ILE A 131 3.43 5.11 -5.18
N LYS A 132 2.94 5.72 -6.27
CA LYS A 132 1.94 6.80 -6.27
C LYS A 132 1.01 6.69 -7.46
#